data_AF-A0A7Y3PG98-F1
#
_entry.id   AF-A0A7Y3PG98-F1
#
_cell.length_a   1.000
_cell.length_b   1.000
_cell.length_c   1.000
_cell.angle_alpha   90.00
_cell.angle_beta   90.00
_cell.angle_gamma   90.00
#
_symmetry.space_group_name_H-M   'P 1'
#
loop_
_entity.id
_entity.type
_entity.pdbx_description
1 polymer ?
#
loop_
_entity_poly.entity_id
_entity_poly.type
_entity_poly.pdbx_seq_one_letter_code
_entity_poly.pdbx_strand_id
1 'polypeptide(L)'
;MDKSIGPNKQTADLIGIWDTGASGTMITQRVVDELEIKPIGRTEVHHAQGSDESPVFLVDLQLPMKVVIQGLTVTLGKLPPGVDVLIGMDVIGTGDFAVTNVGGMTTMSFRVPSQVKIDYVAESHAINQVQAKAAQGNRAQRRANKRGSH
;
A
#
# COMPACT_ATOMS: atom_id res chain seq x y z
N MET A 1 -13.51 -47.00 4.69
CA MET A 1 -13.16 -45.89 3.79
C MET A 1 -12.44 -44.87 4.64
N ASP A 2 -11.13 -44.81 4.45
CA ASP A 2 -10.21 -43.94 5.17
C ASP A 2 -10.47 -42.47 4.80
N LYS A 3 -10.69 -41.63 5.81
CA LYS A 3 -10.57 -40.17 5.73
C LYS A 3 -9.73 -39.71 6.93
N SER A 4 -8.48 -40.14 6.95
CA SER A 4 -7.40 -39.41 7.60
C SER A 4 -7.26 -38.04 6.93
N ILE A 5 -8.08 -37.08 7.39
CA ILE A 5 -7.82 -35.66 7.16
C ILE A 5 -6.59 -35.35 8.01
N GLY A 6 -5.41 -35.46 7.39
CA GLY A 6 -4.18 -34.88 7.93
C GLY A 6 -4.38 -33.38 8.18
N PRO A 7 -3.50 -32.72 8.96
CA PRO A 7 -3.64 -31.30 9.25
C PRO A 7 -3.62 -30.53 7.94
N ASN A 8 -4.79 -30.10 7.49
CA ASN A 8 -4.92 -29.26 6.31
C ASN A 8 -4.23 -27.94 6.68
N LYS A 9 -3.06 -27.67 6.08
CA LYS A 9 -2.31 -26.45 6.37
C LYS A 9 -3.03 -25.28 5.70
N GLN A 10 -4.14 -24.83 6.31
CA GLN A 10 -5.02 -23.79 5.76
C GLN A 10 -4.46 -22.38 5.99
N THR A 11 -3.28 -22.26 6.57
CA THR A 11 -2.66 -20.97 6.91
C THR A 11 -1.15 -21.04 6.67
N ALA A 12 -0.58 -19.94 6.21
CA ALA A 12 0.85 -19.76 6.02
C ALA A 12 1.24 -18.38 6.54
N ASP A 13 2.38 -18.30 7.23
CA ASP A 13 3.00 -17.02 7.59
C ASP A 13 3.79 -16.52 6.38
N LEU A 14 3.46 -15.32 5.91
CA LEU A 14 3.95 -14.77 4.64
C LEU A 14 4.60 -13.41 4.84
N ILE A 15 5.60 -13.11 4.01
CA ILE A 15 6.18 -11.76 3.94
C ILE A 15 5.41 -10.95 2.91
N GLY A 16 4.68 -9.94 3.38
CA GLY A 16 3.88 -9.03 2.55
C GLY A 16 4.52 -7.65 2.39
N ILE A 17 4.35 -7.04 1.22
CA ILE A 17 4.63 -5.62 0.98
C ILE A 17 3.34 -4.85 0.70
N TRP A 18 3.32 -3.57 1.03
CA TRP A 18 2.24 -2.66 0.67
C TRP A 18 2.61 -1.92 -0.61
N ASP A 19 1.73 -1.93 -1.61
CA ASP A 19 1.96 -1.25 -2.88
C ASP A 19 0.75 -0.40 -3.28
N THR A 20 0.86 0.91 -3.04
CA THR A 20 -0.17 1.88 -3.42
C THR A 20 -0.29 2.06 -4.94
N GLY A 21 0.68 1.57 -5.72
CA GLY A 21 0.66 1.60 -7.18
C GLY A 21 -0.09 0.43 -7.82
N ALA A 22 -0.49 -0.58 -7.03
CA ALA A 22 -1.19 -1.76 -7.51
C ALA A 22 -2.69 -1.69 -7.21
N SER A 23 -3.53 -1.93 -8.22
CA SER A 23 -4.98 -1.95 -8.04
C SER A 23 -5.48 -3.17 -7.24
N GLY A 24 -4.78 -4.29 -7.33
CA GLY A 24 -5.18 -5.56 -6.70
C GLY A 24 -4.04 -6.25 -5.97
N THR A 25 -4.39 -7.15 -5.06
CA THR A 25 -3.46 -7.95 -4.27
C THR A 25 -2.98 -9.16 -5.05
N MET A 26 -1.68 -9.45 -4.95
CA MET A 26 -1.00 -10.52 -5.70
C MET A 26 -0.31 -11.50 -4.75
N ILE A 27 -0.32 -12.79 -5.11
CA ILE A 27 0.40 -13.85 -4.39
C ILE A 27 1.39 -14.56 -5.31
N THR A 28 2.44 -15.15 -4.75
CA THR A 28 3.40 -15.97 -5.51
C THR A 28 2.94 -17.42 -5.69
N GLN A 29 3.55 -18.13 -6.65
CA GLN A 29 3.33 -19.57 -6.81
C GLN A 29 3.68 -20.37 -5.55
N ARG A 30 4.66 -19.90 -4.77
CA ARG A 30 5.03 -20.50 -3.48
C ARG A 30 3.84 -20.55 -2.51
N VAL A 31 3.03 -19.49 -2.46
CA VAL A 31 1.83 -19.42 -1.61
C VAL A 31 0.77 -20.41 -2.10
N VAL A 32 0.58 -20.47 -3.42
CA VAL A 32 -0.36 -21.41 -4.05
C VAL A 32 0.00 -22.86 -3.72
N ASP A 33 1.29 -23.20 -3.86
CA ASP A 33 1.80 -24.54 -3.61
C ASP A 33 1.75 -24.90 -2.11
N GLU A 34 2.09 -23.96 -1.22
CA GLU A 34 2.08 -24.19 0.23
C GLU A 34 0.68 -24.37 0.82
N LEU A 35 -0.31 -23.63 0.29
CA LEU A 35 -1.70 -23.71 0.72
C LEU A 35 -2.53 -24.71 -0.08
N GLU A 36 -1.96 -25.34 -1.10
CA GLU A 36 -2.64 -26.27 -2.02
C GLU A 36 -3.95 -25.71 -2.62
N ILE A 37 -4.00 -24.40 -2.85
CA ILE A 37 -5.19 -23.70 -3.35
C ILE A 37 -5.33 -23.79 -4.87
N LYS A 38 -6.59 -23.85 -5.33
CA LYS A 38 -6.91 -23.95 -6.76
C LYS A 38 -7.42 -22.61 -7.30
N PRO A 39 -7.10 -22.26 -8.56
CA PRO A 39 -7.62 -21.05 -9.16
C PRO A 39 -9.14 -21.16 -9.34
N ILE A 40 -9.84 -20.05 -9.14
CA ILE A 40 -11.28 -19.90 -9.38
C ILE A 40 -11.59 -19.29 -10.75
N GLY A 41 -10.57 -18.77 -11.44
CA GLY A 41 -10.71 -18.14 -12.75
C GLY A 41 -9.39 -17.58 -13.25
N ARG A 42 -9.48 -16.69 -14.24
CA ARG A 42 -8.36 -15.93 -14.81
C ARG A 42 -8.80 -14.49 -15.08
N THR A 43 -7.84 -13.57 -15.10
CA THR A 43 -8.08 -12.17 -15.41
C THR A 43 -6.86 -11.56 -16.10
N GLU A 44 -7.09 -10.54 -16.92
CA GLU A 44 -6.01 -9.74 -17.49
C GLU A 44 -5.42 -8.82 -16.43
N VAL A 45 -4.10 -8.87 -16.26
CA VAL A 45 -3.34 -8.03 -15.32
C VAL A 45 -2.45 -7.10 -16.13
N HIS A 46 -2.54 -5.80 -15.87
CA HIS A 46 -1.69 -4.79 -16.48
C HIS A 46 -0.47 -4.49 -15.61
N HIS A 47 0.70 -4.42 -16.22
CA HIS A 47 1.95 -4.03 -15.58
C HIS A 47 2.74 -3.08 -16.49
N ALA A 48 3.84 -2.53 -16.00
CA ALA A 48 4.60 -1.50 -16.72
C ALA A 48 5.13 -1.94 -18.11
N GLN A 49 5.13 -3.24 -18.40
CA GLN A 49 5.66 -3.82 -19.64
C GLN A 49 4.57 -4.39 -20.57
N GLY A 50 3.29 -4.29 -20.22
CA GLY A 50 2.19 -4.85 -21.02
C GLY A 50 1.03 -5.37 -20.18
N SER A 51 0.33 -6.37 -20.71
CA SER A 51 -0.67 -7.14 -19.99
C SER A 51 -0.49 -8.63 -20.19
N ASP A 52 -0.84 -9.38 -19.15
CA ASP A 52 -0.77 -10.84 -19.12
C ASP A 52 -2.04 -11.41 -18.48
N GLU A 53 -2.48 -12.57 -18.97
CA GLU A 53 -3.56 -13.34 -18.33
C GLU A 53 -3.03 -14.08 -17.09
N SER A 54 -3.55 -13.75 -15.90
CA SER A 54 -3.14 -14.35 -14.63
C SER A 54 -4.24 -15.19 -13.98
N PRO A 55 -3.93 -16.37 -13.41
CA PRO A 55 -4.84 -17.10 -12.55
C PRO A 55 -5.31 -16.27 -11.35
N VAL A 56 -6.57 -16.49 -10.97
CA VAL A 56 -7.25 -15.81 -9.87
C VAL A 56 -7.58 -16.82 -8.78
N PHE A 57 -7.36 -16.47 -7.52
CA PHE A 57 -7.62 -17.31 -6.35
C PHE A 57 -8.50 -16.57 -5.34
N LEU A 58 -9.23 -17.32 -4.53
CA LEU A 58 -10.01 -16.80 -3.41
C LEU A 58 -9.31 -17.16 -2.10
N VAL A 59 -8.98 -16.16 -1.29
CA VAL A 59 -8.24 -16.34 -0.03
C VAL A 59 -8.81 -15.45 1.07
N ASP A 60 -8.56 -15.82 2.32
CA ASP A 60 -8.70 -14.92 3.46
C ASP A 60 -7.32 -14.35 3.81
N LEU A 61 -7.20 -13.03 3.92
CA LEU A 61 -5.95 -12.35 4.28
C LEU A 61 -6.01 -11.88 5.73
N GLN A 62 -5.20 -12.49 6.59
CA GLN A 62 -5.02 -12.04 7.96
C GLN A 62 -3.82 -11.09 8.09
N LEU A 63 -4.08 -9.86 8.53
CA LEU A 63 -3.04 -8.88 8.83
C LEU A 63 -2.56 -9.03 10.29
N PRO A 64 -1.32 -8.58 10.62
CA PRO A 64 -0.74 -8.71 11.96
C PRO A 64 -1.58 -8.13 13.11
N MET A 65 -2.46 -7.17 12.83
CA MET A 65 -3.34 -6.54 13.83
C MET A 65 -4.63 -7.33 14.10
N LYS A 66 -4.67 -8.63 13.80
CA LYS A 66 -5.86 -9.51 13.91
C LYS A 66 -7.06 -9.05 13.08
N VAL A 67 -6.77 -8.31 12.01
CA VAL A 67 -7.75 -7.95 10.98
C VAL A 67 -7.76 -9.07 9.95
N VAL A 68 -8.95 -9.54 9.56
CA VAL A 68 -9.12 -10.53 8.50
C VAL A 68 -9.95 -9.91 7.38
N ILE A 69 -9.41 -9.92 6.17
CA ILE A 69 -10.14 -9.60 4.94
C ILE A 69 -10.59 -10.91 4.33
N GLN A 70 -11.89 -11.20 4.40
CA GLN A 70 -12.45 -12.47 3.96
C GLN A 70 -12.84 -12.44 2.48
N GLY A 71 -12.67 -13.57 1.80
CA GLY A 71 -13.08 -13.75 0.41
C GLY A 71 -12.39 -12.78 -0.55
N LEU A 72 -11.12 -12.47 -0.29
CA LEU A 72 -10.31 -11.62 -1.15
C LEU A 72 -9.94 -12.38 -2.43
N THR A 73 -10.21 -11.76 -3.56
CA THR A 73 -9.77 -12.25 -4.86
C THR A 73 -8.36 -11.75 -5.13
N VAL A 74 -7.40 -12.66 -5.33
CA VAL A 74 -5.99 -12.34 -5.57
C VAL A 74 -5.50 -12.93 -6.88
N THR A 75 -4.50 -12.31 -7.51
CA THR A 75 -3.89 -12.82 -8.75
C THR A 75 -2.52 -13.45 -8.51
N LEU A 76 -2.11 -14.35 -9.39
CA LEU A 76 -0.75 -14.88 -9.39
C LEU A 76 0.23 -13.82 -9.92
N GLY A 77 1.36 -13.67 -9.24
CA GLY A 77 2.38 -12.68 -9.57
C GLY A 77 3.81 -13.20 -9.43
N LYS A 78 4.72 -12.59 -10.20
CA LYS A 78 6.16 -12.68 -9.95
C LYS A 78 6.56 -11.50 -9.07
N LEU A 79 6.88 -11.78 -7.80
CA LEU A 79 7.32 -10.77 -6.83
C LEU A 79 8.83 -10.87 -6.59
N PRO A 80 9.47 -9.81 -6.04
CA PRO A 80 10.88 -9.87 -5.67
C PRO A 80 11.18 -11.04 -4.72
N PRO A 81 12.42 -11.59 -4.74
CA PRO A 81 12.81 -12.66 -3.83
C PRO A 81 12.54 -12.30 -2.36
N GLY A 82 11.92 -13.21 -1.62
CA GLY A 82 11.57 -13.02 -0.21
C GLY A 82 10.27 -12.26 0.04
N VAL A 83 9.51 -11.93 -1.02
CA VAL A 83 8.16 -11.37 -0.92
C VAL A 83 7.16 -12.39 -1.44
N ASP A 84 6.12 -12.65 -0.66
CA ASP A 84 5.12 -13.67 -0.94
C ASP A 84 3.78 -13.08 -1.38
N VAL A 85 3.48 -11.90 -0.85
CA VAL A 85 2.23 -11.16 -1.08
C VAL A 85 2.55 -9.70 -1.35
N LEU A 86 1.89 -9.13 -2.36
CA LEU A 86 1.84 -7.69 -2.59
C LEU A 86 0.41 -7.25 -2.32
N ILE A 87 0.23 -6.38 -1.32
CA ILE A 87 -1.06 -5.85 -0.88
C ILE A 87 -1.36 -4.57 -1.64
N GLY A 88 -2.39 -4.61 -2.48
CA GLY A 88 -2.79 -3.51 -3.36
C GLY A 88 -3.92 -2.65 -2.78
N MET A 89 -4.46 -1.80 -3.65
CA MET A 89 -5.54 -0.86 -3.34
C MET A 89 -6.88 -1.51 -3.01
N ASP A 90 -7.11 -2.75 -3.45
CA ASP A 90 -8.26 -3.58 -3.06
C ASP A 90 -8.32 -3.85 -1.55
N VAL A 91 -7.17 -3.92 -0.89
CA VAL A 91 -7.06 -4.05 0.58
C VAL A 91 -6.78 -2.69 1.22
N ILE A 92 -5.83 -1.92 0.71
CA ILE A 92 -5.46 -0.59 1.25
C ILE A 92 -6.68 0.32 1.32
N GLY A 93 -7.52 0.31 0.29
CA GLY A 93 -8.72 1.15 0.19
C GLY A 93 -9.87 0.75 1.12
N THR A 94 -9.77 -0.37 1.84
CA THR A 94 -10.77 -0.77 2.84
C THR A 94 -10.72 0.09 4.11
N GLY A 95 -9.63 0.83 4.31
CA GLY A 95 -9.35 1.54 5.54
C GLY A 95 -8.52 2.80 5.37
N ASP A 96 -7.91 3.25 6.46
CA ASP A 96 -7.00 4.40 6.45
C ASP A 96 -5.56 3.91 6.43
N PHE A 97 -4.87 4.16 5.32
CA PHE A 97 -3.44 3.94 5.17
C PHE A 97 -2.72 5.28 5.23
N ALA A 98 -1.79 5.42 6.18
CA ALA A 98 -1.04 6.65 6.39
C ALA A 98 0.45 6.37 6.48
N VAL A 99 1.24 7.19 5.78
CA VAL A 99 2.68 7.30 5.95
C VAL A 99 2.97 8.72 6.38
N THR A 100 3.64 8.87 7.52
CA THR A 100 4.05 10.18 8.04
C THR A 100 5.55 10.16 8.31
N ASN A 101 6.20 11.30 8.15
CA ASN A 101 7.59 11.49 8.56
C ASN A 101 7.65 12.67 9.53
N VAL A 102 7.75 12.36 10.82
CA VAL A 102 7.80 13.36 11.89
C VAL A 102 9.16 13.26 12.56
N GLY A 103 9.90 14.37 12.58
CA GLY A 103 11.25 14.39 13.16
C GLY A 103 12.26 13.49 12.43
N GLY A 104 12.08 13.25 11.13
CA GLY A 104 12.93 12.34 10.35
C GLY A 104 12.56 10.86 10.50
N MET A 105 11.61 10.52 11.36
CA MET A 105 11.16 9.13 11.57
C MET A 105 9.93 8.84 10.71
N THR A 106 10.07 7.87 9.80
CA THR A 106 8.95 7.37 9.00
C THR A 106 8.11 6.42 9.83
N THR A 107 6.82 6.71 9.95
CA THR A 107 5.82 5.84 10.56
C THR A 107 4.79 5.48 9.52
N MET A 108 4.57 4.18 9.33
CA MET A 108 3.45 3.65 8.56
C MET A 108 2.37 3.19 9.53
N SER A 109 1.11 3.43 9.19
CA SER A 109 -0.04 2.99 9.96
C SER A 109 -1.16 2.59 9.03
N PHE A 110 -1.86 1.53 9.41
CA PHE A 110 -3.07 1.08 8.74
C PHE A 110 -4.15 0.83 9.80
N ARG A 111 -5.40 1.09 9.46
CA ARG A 111 -6.56 0.63 10.24
C ARG A 111 -7.74 0.38 9.32
N VAL A 112 -8.64 -0.47 9.75
CA VAL A 112 -9.91 -0.75 9.07
C VAL A 112 -11.00 -0.95 10.13
N PRO A 113 -12.23 -0.45 9.92
CA PRO A 113 -12.62 0.42 8.81
C PRO A 113 -12.06 1.85 8.97
N SER A 114 -12.14 2.64 7.90
CA SER A 114 -11.81 4.07 7.96
C SER A 114 -12.60 4.77 9.07
N GLN A 115 -11.93 5.64 9.84
CA GLN A 115 -12.59 6.42 10.92
C GLN A 115 -12.48 7.92 10.71
N VAL A 116 -11.53 8.39 9.90
CA VAL A 116 -11.30 9.83 9.69
C VAL A 116 -10.74 10.09 8.32
N LYS A 117 -11.14 11.20 7.71
CA LYS A 117 -10.52 11.70 6.49
C LYS A 117 -9.17 12.33 6.84
N ILE A 118 -8.10 11.86 6.21
CA ILE A 118 -6.76 12.45 6.26
C ILE A 118 -6.54 13.21 4.94
N ASP A 119 -6.52 14.54 5.01
CA ASP A 119 -6.39 15.41 3.82
C ASP A 119 -5.65 16.68 4.22
N TYR A 120 -4.37 16.75 3.85
CA TYR A 120 -3.46 17.84 4.22
C TYR A 120 -3.49 19.02 3.24
N VAL A 121 -4.42 19.05 2.28
CA VAL A 121 -4.42 20.07 1.23
C VAL A 121 -4.55 21.48 1.82
N ALA A 122 -5.47 21.68 2.77
CA ALA A 122 -5.70 22.98 3.39
C ALA A 122 -4.47 23.46 4.19
N GLU A 123 -3.89 22.60 5.01
CA GLU A 123 -2.69 22.86 5.81
C GLU A 123 -1.49 23.16 4.91
N SER A 124 -1.31 22.39 3.83
CA SER A 124 -0.24 22.60 2.85
C SER A 124 -0.37 23.96 2.17
N HIS A 125 -1.59 24.36 1.79
CA HIS A 125 -1.83 25.70 1.24
C HIS A 125 -1.49 26.80 2.24
N ALA A 126 -1.87 26.65 3.50
CA ALA A 126 -1.56 27.63 4.55
C ALA A 126 -0.04 27.80 4.75
N ILE A 127 0.70 26.69 4.82
CA ILE A 127 2.18 26.69 4.95
C ILE A 127 2.83 27.40 3.75
N ASN A 128 2.41 27.05 2.53
CA ASN A 128 2.96 27.63 1.30
C ASN A 128 2.73 29.15 1.24
N GLN A 129 1.56 29.63 1.68
CA GLN A 129 1.27 31.07 1.73
C GLN A 129 2.17 31.81 2.72
N VAL A 130 2.41 31.25 3.90
CA VAL A 130 3.30 31.84 4.90
C VAL A 130 4.74 31.91 4.38
N GLN A 131 5.24 30.82 3.78
CA GLN A 131 6.58 30.78 3.19
C GLN A 131 6.75 31.77 2.04
N ALA A 132 5.74 31.91 1.17
CA ALA A 132 5.75 32.87 0.08
C ALA A 132 5.85 34.32 0.58
N LYS A 133 5.07 34.68 1.61
CA LYS A 133 5.13 36.02 2.23
C LYS A 133 6.49 36.31 2.85
N ALA A 134 7.06 35.35 3.59
CA ALA A 134 8.39 35.49 4.20
C ALA A 134 9.50 35.69 3.13
N ALA A 135 9.44 34.94 2.02
CA ALA A 135 10.39 35.07 0.92
C ALA A 135 10.29 36.44 0.21
N GLN A 136 9.09 36.99 0.06
CA GLN A 136 8.87 38.31 -0.53
C GLN A 136 9.42 39.43 0.37
N GLY A 137 9.17 39.37 1.68
CA GLY A 137 9.72 40.32 2.65
C GLY A 137 11.26 40.36 2.63
N ASN A 138 11.90 39.18 2.65
CA ASN A 138 13.36 39.07 2.58
C ASN A 138 13.95 39.66 1.28
N ARG A 139 13.26 39.50 0.14
CA ARG A 139 13.69 40.09 -1.14
C ARG A 139 13.54 41.62 -1.16
N ALA A 140 12.44 42.14 -0.60
CA ALA A 140 12.21 43.58 -0.50
C ALA A 140 13.27 44.26 0.37
N GLN A 141 13.61 43.67 1.52
CA GLN A 141 14.62 44.19 2.44
C GLN A 141 16.04 44.17 1.85
N ARG A 142 16.42 43.09 1.14
CA ARG A 142 17.69 43.03 0.39
C ARG A 142 17.81 44.09 -0.70
N ARG A 143 16.70 44.42 -1.38
CA ARG A 143 16.66 45.48 -2.41
C ARG A 143 16.76 46.87 -1.79
N ALA A 144 16.13 47.10 -0.64
CA ALA A 144 16.24 48.37 0.09
C ALA A 144 17.67 48.63 0.59
N ASN A 145 18.32 47.62 1.19
CA ASN A 145 19.69 47.76 1.70
C ASN A 145 20.74 48.02 0.60
N LYS A 146 20.53 47.50 -0.63
CA LYS A 146 21.40 47.78 -1.79
C LYS A 146 21.29 49.22 -2.31
N ARG A 147 20.19 49.93 -2.02
CA ARG A 147 19.97 51.30 -2.51
C ARG A 147 20.43 52.39 -1.53
N GLY A 148 20.71 52.04 -0.27
CA GLY A 148 21.14 52.98 0.77
C GLY A 148 22.65 53.01 1.04
N SER A 149 23.49 52.37 0.22
CA SER A 149 24.95 52.31 0.40
C SER A 149 25.74 53.17 -0.62
N HIS A 150 25.13 54.22 -1.17
CA HIS A 150 25.79 55.20 -2.03
C HIS A 150 25.60 56.60 -1.45
#